data_AF-A0A453KYV1-F1
#
_entry.id   AF-A0A453KYV1-F1
#
_cell.length_a   1.000
_cell.length_b   1.000
_cell.length_c   1.000
_cell.angle_alpha   90.00
_cell.angle_beta   90.00
_cell.angle_gamma   90.00
#
_symmetry.space_group_name_H-M   'P 1'
#
loop_
_entity.id
_entity.type
_entity.pdbx_description
1 polymer ?
#
loop_
_entity_poly.entity_id
_entity_poly.type
_entity_poly.pdbx_seq_one_letter_code
_entity_poly.pdbx_strand_id
1 'polypeptide(L)'
;MWGAKVNNLIDRGEFWRLATSTILHGNLTHLAFNCFSLNSIGPTVELVTGPKRFLAVYFTSALAGSLMSYCYCQSPSVGASGAIFGLVGAYAVYTWRHRKLLGHGRESLEQIARVVILNMGMGLLSRGIDNWGHLGGLLGGVAAAWFLGPAWQNQYVAKDGRMVFKDRAPIHQLIGSKRSR
;
A
#
# COMPACT_ATOMS: atom_id res chain seq x y z
N MET A 1 3.34 -23.50 13.35
CA MET A 1 3.27 -22.13 12.80
C MET A 1 1.84 -21.83 12.34
N TRP A 2 1.08 -21.08 13.15
CA TRP A 2 -0.38 -20.84 13.06
C TRP A 2 -0.81 -19.89 11.93
N GLY A 3 -0.39 -20.17 10.68
CA GLY A 3 -0.74 -19.34 9.51
C GLY A 3 0.30 -18.33 9.07
N ALA A 4 1.50 -18.37 9.65
CA ALA A 4 2.65 -17.66 9.11
C ALA A 4 2.94 -18.10 7.67
N LYS A 5 3.51 -17.18 6.89
CA LYS A 5 4.00 -17.50 5.55
C LYS A 5 5.21 -18.41 5.70
N VAL A 6 5.12 -19.62 5.15
CA VAL A 6 6.14 -20.67 5.23
C VAL A 6 6.16 -21.39 3.89
N ASN A 7 7.25 -21.28 3.14
CA ASN A 7 7.32 -21.70 1.73
C ASN A 7 6.91 -23.17 1.53
N ASN A 8 7.55 -24.11 2.24
CA ASN A 8 7.26 -25.54 2.11
C ASN A 8 5.77 -25.89 2.34
N LEU A 9 5.08 -25.19 3.25
CA LEU A 9 3.66 -25.44 3.49
C LEU A 9 2.78 -24.83 2.39
N ILE A 10 3.17 -23.68 1.85
CA ILE A 10 2.52 -23.08 0.67
C ILE A 10 2.69 -24.00 -0.54
N ASP A 11 3.87 -24.58 -0.75
CA ASP A 11 4.15 -25.54 -1.83
C ASP A 11 3.25 -26.79 -1.75
N ARG A 12 2.83 -27.15 -0.54
CA ARG A 12 1.88 -28.26 -0.27
C ARG A 12 0.41 -27.86 -0.41
N GLY A 13 0.12 -26.65 -0.88
CA GLY A 13 -1.23 -26.16 -1.15
C GLY A 13 -1.85 -25.28 -0.06
N GLU A 14 -1.11 -24.92 1.00
CA GLU A 14 -1.60 -24.03 2.06
C GLU A 14 -1.55 -22.54 1.65
N PHE A 15 -2.12 -22.20 0.49
CA PHE A 15 -2.09 -20.84 -0.10
C PHE A 15 -2.72 -19.76 0.79
N TRP A 16 -3.65 -20.15 1.67
CA TRP A 16 -4.27 -19.25 2.66
C TRP A 16 -3.23 -18.57 3.56
N ARG A 17 -2.03 -19.15 3.71
CA ARG A 17 -0.90 -18.56 4.43
C ARG A 17 -0.41 -17.24 3.86
N LEU A 18 -0.61 -17.00 2.56
CA LEU A 18 -0.27 -15.73 1.92
C LEU A 18 -1.16 -14.58 2.42
N ALA A 19 -2.38 -14.89 2.85
CA ALA A 19 -3.31 -13.94 3.43
C ALA A 19 -3.16 -13.86 4.95
N THR A 20 -3.19 -15.00 5.65
CA THR A 20 -3.19 -15.02 7.13
C THR A 20 -1.91 -14.49 7.74
N SER A 21 -0.75 -14.65 7.06
CA SER A 21 0.54 -14.12 7.51
C SER A 21 0.49 -12.63 7.84
N THR A 22 -0.35 -11.88 7.13
CA THR A 22 -0.46 -10.42 7.25
C THR A 22 -1.19 -9.95 8.50
N ILE A 23 -1.93 -10.85 9.16
CA ILE A 23 -2.69 -10.57 10.39
C ILE A 23 -1.88 -10.93 11.64
N LEU A 24 -1.00 -11.92 11.50
CA LEU A 24 -0.19 -12.45 12.60
C LEU A 24 0.98 -11.53 12.92
N HIS A 25 1.42 -11.55 14.18
CA HIS A 25 2.59 -10.79 14.64
C HIS A 25 3.46 -11.67 15.54
N GLY A 26 4.77 -11.56 15.39
CA GLY A 26 5.73 -12.42 16.10
C GLY A 26 5.85 -12.12 17.60
N ASN A 27 5.51 -10.91 18.04
CA ASN A 27 5.50 -10.48 19.44
C ASN A 27 4.71 -9.17 19.60
N LEU A 28 4.48 -8.76 20.85
CA LEU A 28 3.69 -7.56 21.18
C LEU A 28 4.34 -6.27 20.69
N THR A 29 5.66 -6.16 20.76
CA THR A 29 6.41 -5.00 20.27
C THR A 29 6.23 -4.84 18.75
N HIS A 30 6.32 -5.94 18.00
CA HIS A 30 6.08 -5.95 16.57
C HIS A 30 4.64 -5.56 16.22
N LEU A 31 3.65 -6.03 16.97
CA LEU A 31 2.26 -5.60 16.83
C LEU A 31 2.11 -4.10 17.10
N ALA A 32 2.66 -3.60 18.21
CA ALA A 32 2.58 -2.19 18.60
C ALA A 32 3.17 -1.27 17.53
N PHE A 33 4.33 -1.62 16.95
CA PHE A 33 4.93 -0.86 15.86
C PHE A 33 4.06 -0.86 14.60
N ASN A 34 3.47 -1.99 14.20
CA ASN A 34 2.57 -2.02 13.04
C ASN A 34 1.30 -1.20 13.29
N CYS A 35 0.71 -1.27 14.48
CA CYS A 35 -0.44 -0.44 14.84
C CYS A 35 -0.10 1.05 14.81
N PHE A 36 1.06 1.43 15.37
CA PHE A 36 1.54 2.80 15.32
C PHE A 36 1.75 3.27 13.89
N SER A 37 2.48 2.51 13.07
CA SER A 37 2.73 2.87 11.66
C SER A 37 1.45 2.92 10.83
N LEU A 38 0.52 1.99 11.04
CA LEU A 38 -0.78 1.99 10.37
C LEU A 38 -1.59 3.22 10.79
N ASN A 39 -1.58 3.60 12.07
CA ASN A 39 -2.26 4.81 12.53
C ASN A 39 -1.61 6.10 12.02
N SER A 40 -0.29 6.10 11.75
CA SER A 40 0.40 7.27 11.20
C SER A 40 0.05 7.54 9.73
N ILE A 41 -0.14 6.51 8.91
CA ILE A 41 -0.38 6.67 7.47
C ILE A 41 -1.82 6.39 7.03
N GLY A 42 -2.49 5.48 7.73
CA GLY A 42 -3.80 4.95 7.36
C GLY A 42 -4.87 6.03 7.26
N PRO A 43 -5.10 6.84 8.32
CA PRO A 43 -6.09 7.91 8.30
C PRO A 43 -5.88 8.91 7.16
N THR A 44 -4.62 9.27 6.85
CA THR A 44 -4.30 10.17 5.74
C THR A 44 -4.65 9.56 4.39
N VAL A 45 -4.29 8.29 4.16
CA VAL A 45 -4.61 7.61 2.89
C VAL A 45 -6.11 7.40 2.73
N GLU A 46 -6.80 7.01 3.81
CA GLU A 46 -8.26 6.87 3.80
C GLU A 46 -8.95 8.20 3.54
N LEU A 47 -8.51 9.30 4.15
CA LEU A 47 -9.06 10.64 3.91
C LEU A 47 -8.97 11.05 2.44
N VAL A 48 -7.83 10.83 1.80
CA VAL A 48 -7.60 11.30 0.42
C VAL A 48 -8.14 10.35 -0.64
N THR A 49 -8.28 9.05 -0.35
CA THR A 49 -8.73 8.05 -1.33
C THR A 49 -10.14 7.52 -1.07
N GLY A 50 -10.64 7.62 0.16
CA GLY A 50 -11.87 6.99 0.63
C GLY A 50 -11.69 5.53 1.05
N PRO A 51 -12.62 5.00 1.87
CA PRO A 51 -12.48 3.69 2.54
C PRO A 51 -12.36 2.52 1.58
N LYS A 52 -13.11 2.52 0.47
CA LYS A 52 -13.10 1.41 -0.50
C LYS A 52 -11.74 1.26 -1.19
N ARG A 53 -11.13 2.38 -1.57
CA ARG A 53 -9.81 2.39 -2.23
C ARG A 53 -8.70 2.09 -1.24
N PHE A 54 -8.81 2.63 -0.03
CA PHE A 54 -7.93 2.29 1.09
C PHE A 54 -7.86 0.78 1.32
N LEU A 55 -9.02 0.13 1.51
CA LEU A 55 -9.08 -1.31 1.75
C LEU A 55 -8.55 -2.11 0.56
N ALA A 56 -8.91 -1.72 -0.66
CA ALA A 56 -8.41 -2.38 -1.87
C ALA A 56 -6.87 -2.34 -1.93
N VAL A 57 -6.28 -1.15 -1.77
CA VAL A 57 -4.83 -0.97 -1.72
C VAL A 57 -4.20 -1.79 -0.59
N TYR A 58 -4.76 -1.74 0.61
CA TYR A 58 -4.24 -2.45 1.78
C TYR A 58 -4.15 -3.96 1.52
N PHE A 59 -5.24 -4.58 1.09
CA PHE A 59 -5.28 -6.03 0.86
C PHE A 59 -4.47 -6.47 -0.37
N THR A 60 -4.45 -5.68 -1.45
CA THR A 60 -3.60 -6.02 -2.60
C THR A 60 -2.11 -5.92 -2.24
N SER A 61 -1.74 -4.95 -1.41
CA SER A 61 -0.36 -4.77 -0.95
C SER A 61 0.06 -5.87 0.02
N ALA A 62 -0.82 -6.26 0.95
CA ALA A 62 -0.65 -7.42 1.81
C ALA A 62 -0.31 -8.68 0.99
N LEU A 63 -1.14 -8.97 -0.02
CA LEU A 63 -0.96 -10.16 -0.85
C LEU A 63 0.31 -10.06 -1.71
N ALA A 64 0.56 -8.92 -2.35
CA ALA A 64 1.76 -8.70 -3.16
C ALA A 64 3.05 -8.82 -2.32
N GLY A 65 3.05 -8.31 -1.10
CA GLY A 65 4.13 -8.47 -0.13
C GLY A 65 4.37 -9.93 0.21
N SER A 66 3.33 -10.66 0.61
CA SER A 66 3.44 -12.10 0.92
C SER A 66 3.91 -12.93 -0.27
N LEU A 67 3.47 -12.61 -1.48
CA LEU A 67 3.91 -13.28 -2.72
C LEU A 67 5.38 -12.99 -3.03
N MET A 68 5.82 -11.73 -2.96
CA MET A 68 7.22 -11.39 -3.20
C MET A 68 8.14 -11.99 -2.13
N SER A 69 7.71 -11.98 -0.87
CA SER A 69 8.38 -12.71 0.21
C SER A 69 8.47 -14.20 -0.10
N TYR A 70 7.38 -14.83 -0.57
CA TYR A 70 7.39 -16.25 -0.94
C TYR A 70 8.43 -16.56 -2.01
N CYS A 71 8.54 -15.73 -3.05
CA CYS A 71 9.51 -15.94 -4.11
C CYS A 71 10.97 -15.74 -3.68
N TYR A 72 11.26 -14.79 -2.78
CA TYR A 72 12.63 -14.31 -2.56
C TYR A 72 13.14 -14.42 -1.11
N CYS A 73 12.29 -14.77 -0.15
CA CYS A 73 12.64 -14.95 1.26
C CYS A 73 12.24 -16.35 1.72
N GLN A 74 13.21 -17.16 2.15
CA GLN A 74 12.93 -18.53 2.63
C GLN A 74 12.50 -18.57 4.10
N SER A 75 12.83 -17.54 4.86
CA SER A 75 12.47 -17.44 6.27
C SER A 75 10.96 -17.31 6.45
N PRO A 76 10.39 -17.88 7.53
CA PRO A 76 9.01 -17.62 7.90
C PRO A 76 8.77 -16.11 8.13
N SER A 77 7.59 -15.64 7.72
CA SER A 77 7.24 -14.22 7.80
C SER A 77 5.81 -14.01 8.27
N VAL A 78 5.62 -12.94 9.05
CA VAL A 78 4.34 -12.47 9.59
C VAL A 78 4.35 -10.95 9.70
N GLY A 79 3.18 -10.33 9.67
CA GLY A 79 2.99 -8.91 10.01
C GLY A 79 2.29 -8.11 8.92
N ALA A 80 1.63 -7.04 9.35
CA ALA A 80 0.91 -6.11 8.48
C ALA A 80 1.82 -5.18 7.66
N SER A 81 3.12 -5.16 7.96
CA SER A 81 4.06 -4.15 7.45
C SER A 81 4.13 -4.06 5.91
N GLY A 82 3.99 -5.18 5.19
CA GLY A 82 3.89 -5.15 3.72
C GLY A 82 2.69 -4.32 3.23
N ALA A 83 1.52 -4.46 3.88
CA ALA A 83 0.34 -3.66 3.56
C ALA A 83 0.56 -2.17 3.87
N ILE A 84 1.22 -1.87 4.99
CA ILE A 84 1.55 -0.50 5.40
C ILE A 84 2.51 0.16 4.40
N PHE A 85 3.54 -0.54 3.94
CA PHE A 85 4.41 -0.07 2.86
C PHE A 85 3.62 0.21 1.57
N GLY A 86 2.61 -0.61 1.29
CA GLY A 86 1.67 -0.35 0.19
C GLY A 86 0.87 0.94 0.35
N LEU A 87 0.39 1.24 1.56
CA LEU A 87 -0.26 2.53 1.86
C LEU A 87 0.69 3.72 1.68
N VAL A 88 1.96 3.57 2.08
CA VAL A 88 3.00 4.58 1.82
C VAL A 88 3.19 4.80 0.31
N GLY A 89 3.25 3.71 -0.46
CA GLY A 89 3.30 3.76 -1.93
C GLY A 89 2.06 4.44 -2.54
N ALA A 90 0.88 4.15 -2.03
CA ALA A 90 -0.36 4.79 -2.47
C ALA A 90 -0.39 6.28 -2.17
N TYR A 91 0.10 6.68 -1.00
CA TYR A 91 0.24 8.09 -0.65
C TYR A 91 1.27 8.81 -1.54
N ALA A 92 2.35 8.14 -1.93
CA ALA A 92 3.30 8.67 -2.90
C ALA A 92 2.65 8.90 -4.27
N VAL A 93 1.87 7.94 -4.77
CA VAL A 93 1.11 8.09 -6.04
C VAL A 93 0.15 9.26 -5.96
N TYR A 94 -0.63 9.36 -4.86
CA TYR A 94 -1.55 10.48 -4.64
C TYR A 94 -0.82 11.82 -4.64
N THR A 95 0.24 11.93 -3.84
CA THR A 95 1.03 13.16 -3.70
C THR A 95 1.65 13.55 -5.03
N TRP A 96 2.20 12.59 -5.78
CA TRP A 96 2.79 12.85 -7.08
C TRP A 96 1.76 13.39 -8.09
N ARG A 97 0.55 12.82 -8.13
CA ARG A 97 -0.54 13.28 -9.01
C ARG A 97 -1.02 14.68 -8.67
N HIS A 98 -1.12 14.99 -7.39
CA HIS A 98 -1.74 16.23 -6.90
C HIS A 98 -0.72 17.26 -6.37
N ARG A 99 0.58 17.06 -6.62
CA ARG A 99 1.66 17.92 -6.09
C ARG A 99 1.50 19.42 -6.35
N LYS A 100 0.90 19.78 -7.48
CA LYS A 100 0.62 21.18 -7.85
C LYS A 100 -0.52 21.80 -7.03
N LEU A 101 -1.46 20.97 -6.56
CA LEU A 101 -2.59 21.38 -5.72
C LEU A 101 -2.19 21.45 -4.25
N LEU A 102 -1.29 20.58 -3.81
CA LEU A 102 -0.90 20.43 -2.41
C LEU A 102 0.08 21.50 -1.90
N GLY A 103 0.69 22.31 -2.78
CA GLY A 103 1.67 23.34 -2.41
C GLY A 103 3.03 22.80 -1.90
N HIS A 104 3.05 21.61 -1.30
CA HIS A 104 4.21 21.01 -0.60
C HIS A 104 4.54 19.60 -1.12
N GLY A 105 4.01 19.20 -2.28
CA GLY A 105 4.07 17.82 -2.75
C GLY A 105 5.49 17.25 -2.93
N ARG A 106 6.49 18.11 -3.23
CA ARG A 106 7.89 17.66 -3.35
C ARG A 106 8.47 17.27 -1.99
N GLU A 107 8.27 18.10 -0.97
CA GLU A 107 8.75 17.85 0.40
C GLU A 107 8.11 16.59 0.97
N SER A 108 6.80 16.40 0.76
CA SER A 108 6.10 15.18 1.17
C SER A 108 6.67 13.93 0.49
N LEU A 109 6.99 13.98 -0.81
CA LEU A 109 7.62 12.86 -1.52
C LEU A 109 9.03 12.57 -1.01
N GLU A 110 9.82 13.60 -0.69
CA GLU A 110 11.15 13.45 -0.09
C GLU A 110 11.08 12.81 1.30
N GLN A 111 10.11 13.22 2.13
CA GLN A 111 9.84 12.59 3.43
C GLN A 111 9.44 11.12 3.29
N ILE A 112 8.53 10.81 2.36
CA ILE A 112 8.12 9.43 2.06
C ILE A 112 9.35 8.60 1.64
N ALA A 113 10.17 9.11 0.72
CA ALA A 113 11.37 8.43 0.26
C ALA A 113 12.35 8.16 1.41
N ARG A 114 12.58 9.14 2.30
CA ARG A 114 13.41 8.97 3.50
C ARG A 114 12.87 7.88 4.42
N VAL A 115 11.57 7.86 4.69
CA VAL A 115 10.93 6.84 5.53
C VAL A 115 11.11 5.45 4.92
N VAL A 116 10.88 5.29 3.61
CA VAL A 116 11.06 4.01 2.92
C VAL A 116 12.52 3.54 2.98
N ILE A 117 13.47 4.42 2.64
CA ILE A 117 14.90 4.11 2.64
C ILE A 117 15.38 3.71 4.04
N LEU A 118 15.01 4.48 5.06
CA LEU A 118 15.40 4.18 6.44
C LEU A 118 14.83 2.84 6.92
N ASN A 119 13.55 2.57 6.67
CA ASN A 119 12.93 1.31 7.10
C ASN A 119 13.53 0.10 6.36
N MET A 120 13.71 0.19 5.04
CA MET A 120 14.35 -0.89 4.28
C MET A 120 15.81 -1.07 4.67
N GLY A 121 16.55 0.02 4.94
CA GLY A 121 17.93 -0.02 5.42
C GLY A 121 18.04 -0.70 6.78
N MET A 122 17.17 -0.37 7.74
CA MET A 122 17.09 -1.07 9.02
C MET A 122 16.76 -2.56 8.84
N GLY A 123 15.92 -2.90 7.86
CA GLY A 123 15.61 -4.28 7.53
C GLY A 123 16.79 -5.09 7.01
N LEU A 124 17.78 -4.46 6.35
CA LEU A 124 19.01 -5.15 5.95
C LEU A 124 19.89 -5.54 7.14
N LEU A 125 19.77 -4.81 8.25
CA LEU A 125 20.56 -5.01 9.46
C LEU A 125 19.88 -5.98 10.46
N SER A 126 18.61 -6.31 10.25
CA SER A 126 17.82 -7.14 11.16
C SER A 126 17.37 -8.44 10.51
N ARG A 127 17.80 -9.57 11.06
CA ARG A 127 17.42 -10.92 10.59
C ARG A 127 15.92 -11.25 10.75
N GLY A 128 15.18 -10.44 11.51
CA GLY A 128 13.75 -10.61 11.73
C GLY A 128 12.86 -9.80 10.78
N ILE A 129 13.44 -9.02 9.86
CA ILE A 129 12.70 -8.13 8.95
C ILE A 129 12.71 -8.71 7.54
N ASP A 130 11.51 -8.80 6.95
CA ASP A 130 11.29 -9.30 5.60
C ASP A 130 11.22 -8.14 4.59
N ASN A 131 12.38 -7.73 4.10
CA ASN A 131 12.48 -6.65 3.11
C ASN A 131 11.84 -6.98 1.76
N TRP A 132 11.77 -8.26 1.37
CA TRP A 132 11.06 -8.68 0.17
C TRP A 132 9.56 -8.52 0.33
N GLY A 133 9.04 -8.80 1.53
CA GLY A 133 7.67 -8.49 1.91
C GLY A 133 7.36 -6.99 1.84
N HIS A 134 8.25 -6.14 2.35
CA HIS A 134 8.10 -4.68 2.29
C HIS A 134 8.13 -4.14 0.86
N LEU A 135 9.09 -4.60 0.06
CA LEU A 135 9.22 -4.19 -1.35
C LEU A 135 8.00 -4.62 -2.16
N GLY A 136 7.55 -5.86 -2.00
CA GLY A 136 6.37 -6.38 -2.71
C GLY A 136 5.10 -5.63 -2.31
N GLY A 137 4.97 -5.29 -1.04
CA GLY A 137 3.89 -4.47 -0.53
C GLY A 137 3.89 -3.06 -1.12
N LEU A 138 5.05 -2.40 -1.12
CA LEU A 138 5.23 -1.07 -1.70
C LEU A 138 4.86 -1.06 -3.19
N LEU A 139 5.41 -1.98 -3.98
CA LEU A 139 5.15 -2.07 -5.42
C LEU A 139 3.69 -2.41 -5.70
N GLY A 140 3.10 -3.35 -4.94
CA GLY A 140 1.68 -3.70 -5.04
C GLY A 140 0.77 -2.51 -4.73
N GLY A 141 1.10 -1.72 -3.71
CA GLY A 141 0.36 -0.53 -3.34
C GLY A 141 0.47 0.59 -4.35
N VAL A 142 1.67 0.84 -4.89
CA VAL A 142 1.89 1.79 -6.01
C VAL A 142 1.06 1.38 -7.23
N ALA A 143 1.11 0.11 -7.63
CA ALA A 143 0.35 -0.39 -8.76
C ALA A 143 -1.17 -0.25 -8.52
N ALA A 144 -1.67 -0.71 -7.37
CA ALA A 144 -3.08 -0.61 -7.01
C ALA A 144 -3.56 0.85 -6.97
N ALA A 145 -2.80 1.75 -6.34
CA ALA A 145 -3.11 3.17 -6.28
C ALA A 145 -3.02 3.84 -7.66
N TRP A 146 -2.14 3.36 -8.54
CA TRP A 146 -2.10 3.84 -9.91
C TRP A 146 -3.42 3.58 -10.64
N PHE A 147 -3.97 2.37 -10.55
CA PHE A 147 -5.22 2.03 -11.23
C PHE A 147 -6.47 2.57 -10.54
N LEU A 148 -6.51 2.45 -9.21
CA LEU A 148 -7.69 2.71 -8.38
C LEU A 148 -7.70 4.09 -7.75
N GLY A 149 -6.54 4.63 -7.42
CA GLY A 149 -6.40 5.86 -6.66
C GLY A 149 -6.95 7.06 -7.41
N PRO A 150 -7.41 8.09 -6.69
CA PRO A 150 -7.98 9.29 -7.30
C PRO A 150 -6.98 9.93 -8.26
N ALA A 151 -7.51 10.44 -9.37
CA ALA A 151 -6.78 11.28 -10.31
C ALA A 151 -7.66 12.50 -10.61
N TRP A 152 -7.70 13.43 -9.65
CA TRP A 152 -8.57 14.59 -9.73
C TRP A 152 -8.04 15.58 -10.75
N GLN A 153 -8.94 16.01 -11.63
CA GLN A 153 -8.67 17.04 -12.62
C GLN A 153 -9.71 18.16 -12.46
N ASN A 154 -9.25 19.41 -12.57
CA ASN A 154 -10.12 20.58 -12.60
C ASN A 154 -11.05 20.47 -13.81
N GLN A 155 -12.35 20.51 -13.57
CA GLN A 155 -13.35 20.45 -14.64
C GLN A 155 -13.83 21.85 -15.02
N TYR A 156 -14.21 22.66 -14.04
CA TYR A 156 -14.64 24.06 -14.21
C TYR A 156 -14.68 24.78 -12.84
N VAL A 157 -14.81 26.09 -12.88
CA VAL A 157 -15.12 26.92 -11.70
C VAL A 157 -16.63 27.18 -11.72
N ALA A 158 -17.33 26.80 -10.66
CA ALA A 158 -18.75 27.04 -10.51
C ALA A 158 -19.04 28.55 -10.34
N LYS A 159 -20.29 28.97 -10.56
CA LYS A 159 -20.70 30.39 -10.47
C LYS A 159 -20.43 31.02 -9.10
N ASP A 160 -20.31 30.21 -8.06
CA ASP A 160 -19.98 30.61 -6.69
C ASP A 160 -18.47 30.62 -6.39
N GLY A 161 -17.62 30.42 -7.41
CA GLY A 161 -16.17 30.41 -7.29
C GLY A 161 -15.56 29.07 -6.88
N ARG A 162 -16.36 28.03 -6.62
CA ARG A 162 -15.84 26.71 -6.23
C ARG A 162 -15.23 25.97 -7.41
N MET A 163 -14.03 25.42 -7.24
CA MET A 163 -13.45 24.49 -8.22
C MET A 163 -14.15 23.13 -8.13
N VAL A 164 -14.68 22.66 -9.26
CA VAL A 164 -15.28 21.33 -9.37
C VAL A 164 -14.25 20.36 -9.95
N PHE A 165 -14.00 19.28 -9.22
CA PHE A 165 -13.07 18.23 -9.62
C PHE A 165 -13.82 17.02 -10.14
N LYS A 166 -13.27 16.41 -11.20
CA LYS A 166 -13.72 15.10 -11.69
C LYS A 166 -12.62 14.07 -11.46
N ASP A 167 -13.00 12.93 -10.88
CA ASP A 167 -12.09 11.82 -10.74
C ASP A 167 -11.96 11.03 -12.05
N ARG A 168 -10.73 10.96 -12.56
CA ARG A 168 -10.37 10.28 -13.81
C ARG A 168 -9.46 9.08 -13.56
N ALA A 169 -9.58 8.42 -12.41
CA ALA A 169 -8.85 7.20 -12.10
C ALA A 169 -8.91 6.20 -13.28
N PRO A 170 -7.77 5.57 -13.68
CA PRO A 170 -7.71 4.71 -14.86
C PRO A 170 -8.76 3.58 -14.88
N ILE A 171 -9.14 3.04 -13.72
CA ILE A 171 -10.17 2.01 -13.61
C ILE A 171 -11.52 2.42 -14.23
N HIS A 172 -11.87 3.71 -14.25
CA HIS A 172 -13.11 4.18 -14.86
C HIS A 172 -13.14 3.92 -16.37
N GLN A 173 -11.99 3.93 -17.05
CA GLN A 173 -11.89 3.64 -18.48
C GLN A 173 -12.04 2.13 -18.75
N LEU A 174 -11.52 1.29 -17.84
CA LEU A 174 -11.60 -0.17 -17.95
C LEU A 174 -13.01 -0.71 -17.72
N ILE A 175 -13.76 -0.11 -16.81
CA ILE A 175 -15.15 -0.52 -16.51
C ILE A 175 -16.14 0.16 -17.48
N GLY A 176 -15.86 1.41 -17.89
CA GLY A 176 -16.73 2.19 -18.76
C GLY A 176 -16.87 1.64 -20.19
N SER A 177 -15.85 0.94 -20.73
CA SER A 177 -15.90 0.40 -22.08
C SER A 177 -16.87 -0.79 -22.25
N LYS A 178 -17.36 -1.37 -21.15
CA LYS A 178 -18.29 -2.51 -21.19
C LYS A 178 -19.78 -2.13 -21.30
N ARG A 179 -20.14 -0.84 -21.23
CA ARG A 179 -21.53 -0.39 -21.32
C ARG A 179 -21.96 0.10 -22.71
N SER A 180 -21.10 -0.01 -23.73
CA SER A 180 -21.38 0.46 -25.10
C SER A 180 -21.35 -0.65 -26.15
N ARG A 181 -21.73 -1.88 -25.79
CA ARG A 181 -21.95 -2.99 -26.74
C ARG A 181 -23.32 -3.60 -26.52
#